data_AF-A0A964RTV0-F1
#
_entry.id   AF-A0A964RTV0-F1
#
_cell.length_a   1.000
_cell.length_b   1.000
_cell.length_c   1.000
_cell.angle_alpha   90.00
_cell.angle_beta   90.00
_cell.angle_gamma   90.00
#
_symmetry.space_group_name_H-M   'P 1'
#
loop_
_entity.id
_entity.type
_entity.pdbx_description
1 polymer ?
#
loop_
_entity_poly.entity_id
_entity_poly.type
_entity_poly.pdbx_seq_one_letter_code
_entity_poly.pdbx_strand_id
1 'polypeptide(L)'
;MKKNILVFPEFFFLAFSLYWLLENLAASGHVNYFAITAALLFLFQIFFQKRIVGLAVGIVVAIFSLFMLLAVCSEFNDFPVGSADGLDFLITGAGVFIFSFFTASAMVYKYAKAKPALKMPYTT
;
A
#
# COMPACT_ATOMS: atom_id res chain seq x y z
N MET A 1 24.63 4.26 -9.03
CA MET A 1 23.83 4.31 -7.78
C MET A 1 22.30 4.40 -8.03
N LYS A 2 21.73 3.63 -8.98
CA LYS A 2 20.30 3.78 -9.38
C LYS A 2 19.34 2.69 -8.84
N LYS A 3 19.84 1.71 -8.06
CA LYS A 3 19.07 0.50 -7.71
C LYS A 3 18.16 0.68 -6.48
N ASN A 4 18.48 1.61 -5.57
CA ASN A 4 17.78 1.73 -4.28
C ASN A 4 16.50 2.58 -4.35
N ILE A 5 16.45 3.60 -5.23
CA ILE A 5 15.23 4.40 -5.46
C ILE A 5 14.10 3.52 -6.03
N LEU A 6 14.45 2.40 -6.68
CA LEU A 6 13.47 1.53 -7.31
C LEU A 6 12.61 0.75 -6.31
N VAL A 7 13.02 0.56 -5.04
CA VAL A 7 12.27 -0.23 -4.03
C VAL A 7 11.40 0.65 -3.12
N PHE A 8 11.32 1.95 -3.40
CA PHE A 8 10.55 2.90 -2.61
C PHE A 8 9.08 2.48 -2.39
N PRO A 9 8.32 2.04 -3.42
CA PRO A 9 6.92 1.71 -3.21
C PRO A 9 6.71 0.54 -2.24
N GLU A 10 7.53 -0.50 -2.34
CA GLU A 10 7.41 -1.66 -1.44
C GLU A 10 7.79 -1.33 -0.01
N PHE A 11 8.82 -0.52 0.21
CA PHE A 11 9.19 -0.05 1.54
C PHE A 11 8.10 0.82 2.17
N PHE A 12 7.48 1.70 1.38
CA PHE A 12 6.36 2.51 1.86
C PHE A 12 5.23 1.62 2.36
N PHE A 13 4.76 0.67 1.55
CA PHE A 13 3.63 -0.17 1.95
C PHE A 13 3.98 -1.19 3.04
N LEU A 14 5.23 -1.64 3.12
CA LEU A 14 5.71 -2.40 4.27
C LEU A 14 5.61 -1.57 5.55
N ALA A 15 6.15 -0.35 5.54
CA ALA A 15 6.09 0.55 6.69
C ALA A 15 4.64 0.89 7.06
N PHE A 16 3.79 1.15 6.08
CA PHE A 16 2.37 1.42 6.29
C PHE A 16 1.64 0.21 6.91
N SER A 17 1.94 -1.01 6.45
CA SER A 17 1.36 -2.23 7.04
C SER A 17 1.82 -2.45 8.48
N LEU A 18 3.09 -2.17 8.77
CA LEU A 18 3.63 -2.25 10.13
C LEU A 18 3.03 -1.17 11.03
N TYR A 19 2.86 0.05 10.54
CA TYR A 19 2.17 1.12 11.26
C TYR A 19 0.74 0.70 11.61
N TRP A 20 -0.02 0.17 10.65
CA TRP A 20 -1.39 -0.28 10.88
C TRP A 20 -1.48 -1.41 11.92
N LEU A 21 -0.53 -2.34 11.89
CA LEU A 21 -0.43 -3.40 12.91
C LEU A 21 -0.16 -2.83 14.31
N LEU A 22 0.80 -1.91 14.43
CA LEU A 22 1.20 -1.31 15.70
C LEU A 22 0.09 -0.43 16.27
N GLU A 23 -0.59 0.33 15.42
CA GLU A 23 -1.71 1.18 15.80
C GLU A 23 -2.86 0.33 16.35
N ASN A 24 -3.25 -0.75 15.67
CA ASN A 24 -4.31 -1.65 16.16
C ASN A 24 -3.94 -2.29 17.50
N LEU A 25 -2.69 -2.74 17.64
CA LEU A 25 -2.20 -3.35 18.87
C LEU A 25 -2.16 -2.34 20.02
N ALA A 26 -1.74 -1.10 19.76
CA ALA A 26 -1.67 -0.04 20.78
C ALA A 26 -3.04 0.49 21.18
N ALA A 27 -3.95 0.67 20.22
CA ALA A 27 -5.27 1.26 20.46
C ALA A 27 -6.25 0.27 21.12
N SER A 28 -6.17 -1.01 20.78
CA SER A 28 -7.19 -2.00 21.17
C SER A 28 -6.64 -3.31 21.74
N GLY A 29 -5.31 -3.52 21.74
CA GLY A 29 -4.70 -4.80 22.08
C GLY A 29 -4.94 -5.90 21.03
N HIS A 30 -5.62 -5.59 19.92
CA HIS A 30 -5.99 -6.56 18.91
C HIS A 30 -4.86 -6.73 17.87
N VAL A 31 -4.53 -7.99 17.56
CA VAL A 31 -3.56 -8.32 16.52
C VAL A 31 -4.24 -8.34 15.16
N ASN A 32 -3.92 -7.36 14.31
CA ASN A 32 -4.47 -7.28 12.96
C ASN A 32 -3.76 -8.24 11.99
N TYR A 33 -4.34 -9.42 11.78
CA TYR A 33 -3.81 -10.43 10.86
C TYR A 33 -3.77 -9.98 9.39
N PHE A 34 -4.63 -9.05 8.97
CA PHE A 34 -4.57 -8.47 7.62
C PHE A 34 -3.31 -7.60 7.47
N ALA A 35 -3.00 -6.78 8.47
CA ALA A 35 -1.80 -5.95 8.48
C ALA A 35 -0.51 -6.81 8.47
N ILE A 36 -0.49 -7.91 9.22
CA ILE A 36 0.62 -8.89 9.18
C ILE A 36 0.77 -9.49 7.78
N THR A 37 -0.34 -9.94 7.19
CA THR A 37 -0.33 -10.54 5.85
C THR A 37 0.17 -9.55 4.80
N ALA A 38 -0.27 -8.30 4.86
CA ALA A 38 0.21 -7.23 3.98
C ALA A 38 1.71 -6.98 4.17
N ALA A 39 2.18 -6.87 5.42
CA ALA A 39 3.59 -6.66 5.73
C ALA A 39 4.47 -7.80 5.18
N LEU A 40 4.08 -9.06 5.39
CA LEU A 40 4.78 -10.22 4.85
C LEU A 40 4.80 -10.22 3.32
N LEU A 41 3.68 -9.86 2.69
CA LEU A 41 3.58 -9.78 1.24
C LEU A 41 4.53 -8.71 0.66
N PHE A 42 4.60 -7.52 1.25
CA PHE A 42 5.55 -6.49 0.80
C PHE A 42 6.99 -6.84 1.11
N LEU A 43 7.26 -7.47 2.26
CA LEU A 43 8.58 -8.00 2.59
C LEU A 43 9.04 -9.01 1.53
N PHE A 44 8.17 -9.96 1.16
CA PHE A 44 8.44 -10.92 0.10
C PHE A 44 8.67 -10.22 -1.24
N GLN A 45 7.86 -9.21 -1.54
CA GLN A 45 8.01 -8.45 -2.78
C GLN A 45 9.35 -7.69 -2.84
N ILE A 46 9.86 -7.16 -1.72
CA ILE A 46 11.18 -6.51 -1.63
C ILE A 46 12.30 -7.48 -2.04
N PHE A 47 12.27 -8.72 -1.58
CA PHE A 47 13.33 -9.70 -1.87
C PHE A 47 13.20 -10.35 -3.25
N PHE A 48 12.01 -10.80 -3.62
CA PHE A 48 11.83 -11.63 -4.82
C PHE A 48 11.51 -10.81 -6.07
N GLN A 49 10.97 -9.60 -5.92
CA GLN A 49 10.68 -8.64 -7.00
C GLN A 49 9.99 -9.30 -8.21
N LYS A 50 9.09 -10.28 -7.97
CA LYS A 50 8.43 -11.02 -9.05
C LYS A 50 7.50 -10.08 -9.78
N ARG A 51 7.65 -10.02 -11.11
CA ARG A 51 6.89 -9.10 -11.98
C ARG A 51 5.37 -9.23 -11.81
N ILE A 52 4.87 -10.46 -11.92
CA ILE A 52 3.43 -10.74 -11.87
C ILE A 52 2.87 -10.38 -10.50
N VAL A 53 3.56 -10.77 -9.42
CA VAL A 53 3.16 -10.46 -8.05
C VAL A 53 3.16 -8.94 -7.82
N GLY A 54 4.22 -8.25 -8.24
CA GLY A 54 4.33 -6.80 -8.08
C GLY A 54 3.25 -6.01 -8.83
N LEU A 55 2.88 -6.46 -10.03
CA LEU A 55 1.75 -5.91 -10.77
C LEU A 55 0.42 -6.15 -10.04
N ALA A 56 0.16 -7.40 -9.64
CA ALA A 56 -1.09 -7.76 -8.97
C ALA A 56 -1.26 -7.00 -7.67
N VAL A 57 -0.23 -6.97 -6.82
CA VAL A 57 -0.21 -6.24 -5.55
C VAL A 57 -0.39 -4.74 -5.79
N GLY A 58 0.35 -4.15 -6.73
CA GLY A 58 0.21 -2.72 -7.02
C GLY A 58 -1.20 -2.33 -7.47
N ILE A 59 -1.84 -3.15 -8.31
CA ILE A 59 -3.22 -2.93 -8.76
C ILE A 59 -4.21 -3.04 -7.59
N VAL A 60 -4.10 -4.11 -6.79
CA VAL A 60 -4.96 -4.32 -5.62
C VAL A 60 -4.88 -3.14 -4.67
N VAL A 61 -3.67 -2.65 -4.40
CA VAL A 61 -3.44 -1.54 -3.46
C VAL A 61 -3.90 -0.20 -4.04
N ALA A 62 -3.79 0.00 -5.35
CA ALA A 62 -4.33 1.19 -6.02
C ALA A 62 -5.88 1.22 -5.91
N ILE A 63 -6.54 0.08 -6.15
CA ILE A 63 -7.99 -0.07 -5.97
C ILE A 63 -8.37 0.13 -4.51
N PHE A 64 -7.63 -0.48 -3.59
CA PHE A 64 -7.86 -0.32 -2.15
C PHE A 64 -7.71 1.13 -1.70
N SER A 65 -6.76 1.88 -2.28
CA SER A 65 -6.62 3.31 -2.02
C SER A 65 -7.87 4.08 -2.46
N LEU A 66 -8.41 3.80 -3.66
CA LEU A 66 -9.68 4.40 -4.12
C LEU A 66 -10.85 4.05 -3.21
N PHE A 67 -10.92 2.81 -2.72
CA PHE A 67 -11.92 2.40 -1.73
C PHE A 67 -11.78 3.19 -0.43
N MET A 68 -10.55 3.46 0.02
CA MET A 68 -10.29 4.26 1.22
C MET A 68 -10.88 5.67 1.13
N LEU A 69 -10.83 6.30 -0.05
CA LEU A 69 -11.46 7.61 -0.26
C LEU A 69 -12.98 7.55 -0.01
N LEU A 70 -13.64 6.48 -0.48
CA LEU A 70 -15.07 6.28 -0.22
C LEU A 70 -15.36 6.10 1.28
N ALA A 71 -14.49 5.39 1.99
CA ALA A 71 -14.60 5.22 3.44
C ALA A 71 -14.47 6.56 4.17
N VAL A 72 -13.47 7.38 3.82
CA VAL A 72 -13.28 8.72 4.40
C VAL A 72 -14.50 9.60 4.14
N CYS A 73 -15.05 9.60 2.92
CA CYS A 73 -16.25 10.36 2.61
C CYS A 73 -17.49 9.86 3.40
N SER A 74 -17.58 8.56 3.65
CA SER A 74 -18.67 7.98 4.44
C SER A 74 -18.60 8.45 5.89
N GLU A 75 -17.43 8.33 6.51
CA GLU A 75 -17.22 8.62 7.93
C GLU A 75 -17.20 10.13 8.22
N PHE A 76 -16.75 10.94 7.24
CA PHE A 76 -16.82 12.41 7.33
C PHE A 76 -18.26 12.94 7.47
N ASN A 77 -19.27 12.24 6.93
CA ASN A 77 -20.67 12.66 7.06
C ASN A 77 -21.23 12.53 8.48
N ASP A 78 -20.58 11.76 9.35
CA ASP A 78 -20.99 11.59 10.74
C ASP A 78 -20.50 12.76 11.62
N PHE A 79 -19.58 13.59 11.12
CA PHE A 79 -19.09 14.75 11.84
C PHE A 79 -20.04 15.95 11.73
N PRO A 80 -20.16 16.77 12.79
CA PRO A 80 -20.87 18.04 12.71
C PRO A 80 -20.29 18.93 11.61
N VAL A 81 -21.18 19.59 10.85
CA VAL A 81 -20.80 20.48 9.74
C VAL A 81 -19.87 21.58 10.25
N GLY A 82 -18.67 21.66 9.66
CA GLY A 82 -17.65 22.65 10.02
C GLY A 82 -16.88 22.36 11.31
N SER A 83 -17.00 21.15 11.88
CA SER A 83 -16.18 20.74 13.02
C SER A 83 -14.69 20.64 12.65
N ALA A 84 -13.83 21.03 13.59
CA ALA A 84 -12.38 20.89 13.44
C ALA A 84 -11.98 19.42 13.30
N ASP A 85 -12.57 18.54 14.12
CA ASP A 85 -12.30 17.09 14.10
C ASP A 85 -12.64 16.46 12.74
N GLY A 86 -13.78 16.84 12.14
CA GLY A 86 -14.15 16.36 10.81
C GLY A 86 -13.17 16.85 9.73
N LEU A 87 -12.71 18.10 9.81
CA LEU A 87 -11.74 18.64 8.86
C LEU A 87 -10.38 17.94 9.00
N ASP A 88 -9.91 17.71 10.23
CA ASP A 88 -8.66 16.99 10.51
C ASP A 88 -8.73 15.54 10.00
N PHE A 89 -9.87 14.86 10.21
CA PHE A 89 -10.11 13.53 9.68
C PHE A 89 -10.08 13.50 8.14
N LEU A 90 -10.77 14.44 7.50
CA LEU A 90 -10.82 14.54 6.03
C LEU A 90 -9.44 14.80 5.43
N ILE A 91 -8.68 15.75 6.00
CA ILE A 91 -7.33 16.08 5.53
C ILE A 91 -6.40 14.88 5.70
N THR A 92 -6.42 14.23 6.86
CA THR A 92 -5.58 13.06 7.14
C THR A 92 -5.92 11.91 6.20
N GLY A 93 -7.20 11.59 6.06
CA GLY A 93 -7.69 10.52 5.18
C GLY A 93 -7.37 10.78 3.71
N ALA A 94 -7.64 11.99 3.21
CA ALA A 94 -7.31 12.38 1.84
C ALA A 94 -5.80 12.35 1.57
N GLY A 95 -4.98 12.80 2.53
CA GLY A 95 -3.52 12.75 2.43
C GLY A 95 -3.00 11.33 2.32
N VAL A 96 -3.46 10.43 3.19
CA VAL A 96 -3.11 9.00 3.14
C VAL A 96 -3.56 8.37 1.82
N PHE A 97 -4.78 8.66 1.36
CA PHE A 97 -5.28 8.21 0.07
C PHE A 97 -4.38 8.64 -1.09
N ILE A 98 -4.14 9.95 -1.23
CA ILE A 98 -3.39 10.53 -2.35
C ILE A 98 -1.99 9.91 -2.39
N PHE A 99 -1.30 9.89 -1.26
CA PHE A 99 0.06 9.38 -1.18
C PHE A 99 0.14 7.87 -1.48
N SER A 100 -0.82 7.09 -0.95
CA SER A 100 -0.91 5.66 -1.21
C SER A 100 -1.24 5.36 -2.67
N PHE A 101 -2.18 6.08 -3.28
CA PHE A 101 -2.57 5.88 -4.67
C PHE A 101 -1.43 6.15 -5.64
N PHE A 102 -0.69 7.26 -5.45
CA PHE A 102 0.47 7.57 -6.30
C PHE A 102 1.60 6.57 -6.11
N THR A 103 1.84 6.12 -4.87
CA THR A 103 2.88 5.12 -4.58
C THR A 103 2.52 3.76 -5.18
N ALA A 104 1.25 3.35 -5.10
CA ALA A 104 0.74 2.13 -5.75
C ALA A 104 0.86 2.21 -7.27
N SER A 105 0.49 3.35 -7.86
CA SER A 105 0.61 3.59 -9.29
C SER A 105 2.07 3.54 -9.76
N ALA A 106 3.00 4.09 -8.97
CA ALA A 106 4.43 3.98 -9.23
C ALA A 106 4.93 2.52 -9.17
N MET A 107 4.41 1.71 -8.24
CA MET A 107 4.68 0.28 -8.16
C MET A 107 4.19 -0.46 -9.42
N VAL A 108 2.96 -0.21 -9.85
CA VAL A 108 2.40 -0.79 -11.08
C VAL A 108 3.27 -0.44 -12.27
N TYR A 109 3.62 0.84 -12.43
CA TYR A 109 4.47 1.31 -13.53
C TYR A 109 5.86 0.64 -13.52
N LYS A 110 6.48 0.52 -12.34
CA LYS A 110 7.76 -0.18 -12.16
C LYS A 110 7.69 -1.62 -12.68
N TYR A 111 6.68 -2.38 -12.28
CA TYR A 111 6.57 -3.79 -12.65
C TYR A 111 6.00 -4.01 -14.06
N ALA A 112 5.23 -3.07 -14.60
CA ALA A 112 4.82 -3.06 -15.99
C ALA A 112 6.05 -3.02 -16.92
N LYS A 113 7.03 -2.17 -16.58
CA LYS A 113 8.29 -2.00 -17.32
C LYS A 113 9.36 -3.06 -17.04
N ALA A 114 9.20 -3.88 -16.00
CA ALA A 114 10.15 -4.94 -15.70
C ALA A 114 10.12 -6.01 -16.80
N LYS A 115 11.30 -6.43 -17.29
CA LYS A 115 11.40 -7.53 -18.26
C LYS A 115 11.02 -8.85 -17.57
N PRO A 116 10.23 -9.73 -18.23
CA PRO A 116 9.97 -11.06 -17.68
C PRO A 116 11.28 -11.83 -17.54
N ALA A 117 11.40 -12.66 -16.50
CA ALA A 117 12.55 -13.55 -16.35
C ALA A 117 12.59 -14.47 -17.58
N LEU A 118 13.73 -14.44 -18.31
CA LEU A 118 13.96 -15.32 -19.45
C LEU A 118 13.78 -16.77 -19.00
N LYS A 119 12.87 -17.50 -19.66
CA LYS A 119 12.86 -18.96 -19.56
C LYS A 119 14.19 -19.44 -20.15
N MET A 120 15.08 -19.97 -19.32
CA MET A 120 16.26 -20.68 -19.82
C MET A 120 15.73 -21.86 -20.66
N PRO A 121 16.15 -22.02 -21.92
CA PRO A 121 15.80 -23.21 -22.68
C PRO A 121 16.36 -24.41 -21.90
N TYR A 122 15.50 -25.40 -21.65
CA TYR A 122 15.81 -26.64 -20.95
C TYR A 122 17.19 -27.15 -21.36
N THR A 123 18.13 -27.22 -20.41
CA THR A 123 19.25 -28.16 -20.53
C THR A 123 18.67 -29.53 -20.20
N THR A 124 18.59 -30.35 -21.24
CA THR A 124 18.20 -31.76 -21.33
C THR A 124 18.48 -32.61 -20.12
#